data_AF-A0A0D2E6G7-F1
#
_entry.id   AF-A0A0D2E6G7-F1
#
_cell.length_a   1.000
_cell.length_b   1.000
_cell.length_c   1.000
_cell.angle_alpha   90.00
_cell.angle_beta   90.00
_cell.angle_gamma   90.00
#
_symmetry.space_group_name_H-M   'P 1'
#
loop_
_entity.id
_entity.type
_entity.pdbx_description
1 polymer ?
#
loop_
_entity_poly.entity_id
_entity_poly.type
_entity_poly.pdbx_seq_one_letter_code
_entity_poly.pdbx_strand_id
1 'polypeptide(L)'
;MVCSPTPSRIEPTPWESFNFPELAPISREQVDFTVHRFQACITQLAHGSPLPFIHHTSYRADIPQGYQDLLGVSAMYCQKGPDNQQLVFSMLDRSISRLISSSSSWGFEDLLLGTQALIFYQIIRLFDDSSIRQRANAERQLGILDAWTMRLQNMGTACRDGLLPNRSTYEHWVAMESARRTVLVSVMLQAIYSLLKNGFCRSVPLMATLPVSLDGKLWGLSEDNWWQATSGAENDLVTYREYVKKWSDGDPLQIDAYETMILVACEHNAARM
;
A
#
# COMPACT_ATOMS: atom_id res chain seq x y z
N MET A 1 -13.77 55.59 36.36
CA MET A 1 -12.75 54.55 36.06
C MET A 1 -13.47 53.30 35.63
N VAL A 2 -13.46 52.98 34.33
CA VAL A 2 -13.84 51.66 33.82
C VAL A 2 -12.78 51.32 32.77
N CYS A 3 -11.91 50.37 33.09
CA CYS A 3 -10.85 49.90 32.20
C CYS A 3 -11.45 48.97 31.13
N SER A 4 -11.17 49.26 29.87
CA SER A 4 -11.44 48.33 28.75
C SER A 4 -10.32 47.28 28.68
N PRO A 5 -10.62 45.99 28.43
CA PRO A 5 -9.58 44.98 28.31
C PRO A 5 -8.96 45.01 26.90
N THR A 6 -7.64 44.96 26.85
CA THR A 6 -6.81 44.78 25.65
C THR A 6 -7.08 43.41 25.00
N PRO A 7 -7.16 43.30 23.66
CA PRO A 7 -7.32 42.00 23.02
C PRO A 7 -6.02 41.19 23.14
N SER A 8 -6.13 39.98 23.70
CA SER A 8 -5.04 39.02 23.80
C SER A 8 -4.57 38.63 22.40
N ARG A 9 -3.27 38.81 22.12
CA ARG A 9 -2.61 38.19 20.97
C ARG A 9 -2.81 36.68 21.07
N ILE A 10 -3.50 36.10 20.10
CA ILE A 10 -3.54 34.67 19.90
C ILE A 10 -2.14 34.28 19.45
N GLU A 11 -1.39 33.58 20.31
CA GLU A 11 -0.13 32.99 19.88
C GLU A 11 -0.43 31.88 18.86
N PRO A 12 0.25 31.87 17.70
CA PRO A 12 0.07 30.82 16.72
C PRO A 12 0.43 29.48 17.38
N THR A 13 -0.44 28.49 17.18
CA THR A 13 -0.24 27.17 17.77
C THR A 13 1.06 26.54 17.22
N PRO A 14 1.74 25.65 17.97
CA PRO A 14 3.01 25.04 17.54
C PRO A 14 2.93 24.29 16.20
N TRP A 15 1.70 24.03 15.73
CA TRP A 15 1.36 23.34 14.50
C TRP A 15 1.36 24.26 13.26
N GLU A 16 1.22 25.58 13.44
CA GLU A 16 1.26 26.57 12.34
C GLU A 16 2.69 26.87 11.86
N SER A 17 3.71 26.43 12.61
CA SER A 17 5.13 26.65 12.32
C SER A 17 5.73 25.61 11.37
N PHE A 18 4.99 24.54 11.06
CA PHE A 18 5.46 23.54 10.11
C PHE A 18 5.05 23.97 8.71
N ASN A 19 5.95 24.72 8.04
CA ASN A 19 5.99 24.77 6.59
C ASN A 19 6.30 23.36 6.09
N PHE A 20 5.27 22.52 5.99
CA PHE A 20 5.32 21.39 5.09
C PHE A 20 5.67 21.97 3.72
N PRO A 21 6.69 21.44 3.00
CA PRO A 21 6.85 21.81 1.61
C PRO A 21 5.47 21.64 0.97
N GLU A 22 4.99 22.69 0.33
CA GLU A 22 3.71 22.70 -0.36
C GLU A 22 3.74 21.50 -1.30
N LEU A 23 3.10 20.40 -0.88
CA LEU A 23 3.11 19.15 -1.63
C LEU A 23 2.34 19.47 -2.88
N ALA A 24 3.11 19.68 -3.93
CA ALA A 24 2.62 20.31 -5.14
C ALA A 24 1.41 19.51 -5.65
N PRO A 25 0.35 20.17 -6.14
CA PRO A 25 -0.92 19.52 -6.43
C PRO A 25 -0.74 18.39 -7.44
N ILE A 26 -1.12 17.17 -7.06
CA ILE A 26 -1.09 16.01 -7.96
C ILE A 26 -2.00 16.29 -9.16
N SER A 27 -1.47 16.12 -10.37
CA SER A 27 -2.24 16.29 -11.61
C SER A 27 -3.25 15.16 -11.80
N ARG A 28 -4.27 15.41 -12.64
CA ARG A 28 -5.27 14.38 -12.95
C ARG A 28 -4.65 13.19 -13.67
N GLU A 29 -3.70 13.45 -14.56
CA GLU A 29 -2.95 12.46 -15.31
C GLU A 29 -2.19 11.49 -14.39
N GLN A 30 -1.62 12.02 -13.31
CA GLN A 30 -0.92 11.20 -12.32
C GLN A 30 -1.89 10.35 -11.49
N VAL A 31 -3.02 10.92 -11.08
CA VAL A 31 -4.08 10.17 -10.40
C VAL A 31 -4.56 9.03 -11.29
N ASP A 32 -4.87 9.31 -12.55
CA ASP A 32 -5.33 8.33 -13.51
C ASP A 32 -4.24 7.26 -13.73
N PHE A 33 -2.98 7.64 -13.91
CA PHE A 33 -1.88 6.69 -14.02
C PHE A 33 -1.81 5.76 -12.80
N THR A 34 -1.83 6.29 -11.58
CA THR A 34 -1.78 5.47 -10.36
C THR A 34 -2.98 4.54 -10.25
N VAL A 35 -4.18 4.98 -10.63
CA VAL A 35 -5.38 4.11 -10.69
C VAL A 35 -5.17 2.95 -11.67
N HIS A 36 -4.67 3.22 -12.88
CA HIS A 36 -4.37 2.17 -13.86
C HIS A 36 -3.32 1.18 -13.32
N ARG A 37 -2.31 1.65 -12.59
CA ARG A 37 -1.32 0.78 -11.94
C ARG A 37 -1.94 -0.12 -10.88
N PHE A 38 -2.84 0.40 -10.05
CA PHE A 38 -3.58 -0.43 -9.10
C PHE A 38 -4.44 -1.49 -9.79
N GLN A 39 -5.20 -1.11 -10.81
CA GLN A 39 -6.02 -2.06 -11.57
C GLN A 39 -5.18 -3.14 -12.26
N ALA A 40 -3.99 -2.78 -12.79
CA ALA A 40 -3.07 -3.73 -13.40
C ALA A 40 -2.58 -4.82 -12.43
N CYS A 41 -2.52 -4.54 -11.12
CA CYS A 41 -2.18 -5.58 -10.14
C CYS A 41 -3.17 -6.76 -10.18
N ILE A 42 -4.46 -6.51 -10.46
CA ILE A 42 -5.48 -7.56 -10.50
C ILE A 42 -5.20 -8.56 -11.62
N THR A 43 -4.88 -8.06 -12.82
CA THR A 43 -4.55 -8.89 -13.98
C THR A 43 -3.20 -9.57 -13.82
N GLN A 44 -2.21 -8.87 -13.25
CA GLN A 44 -0.90 -9.45 -12.93
C GLN A 44 -1.02 -10.63 -11.99
N LEU A 45 -1.80 -10.49 -10.91
CA LEU A 45 -2.05 -11.56 -9.95
C LEU A 45 -2.73 -12.76 -10.64
N ALA A 46 -3.76 -12.52 -11.45
CA ALA A 46 -4.47 -13.59 -12.17
C ALA A 46 -3.58 -14.35 -13.16
N HIS A 47 -2.57 -13.69 -13.73
CA HIS A 47 -1.62 -14.29 -14.66
C HIS A 47 -0.33 -14.81 -14.00
N GLY A 48 -0.20 -14.72 -12.67
CA GLY A 48 1.02 -15.12 -11.95
C GLY A 48 2.24 -14.26 -12.26
N SER A 49 2.04 -13.01 -12.68
CA SER A 49 3.10 -12.04 -12.93
C SER A 49 3.64 -11.47 -11.60
N PRO A 50 4.89 -10.95 -11.57
CA PRO A 50 5.43 -10.28 -10.40
C PRO A 50 4.54 -9.13 -9.92
N LEU A 51 4.39 -9.02 -8.60
CA LEU A 51 3.56 -8.00 -7.95
C LEU A 51 4.42 -7.00 -7.17
N PRO A 52 3.97 -5.75 -7.04
CA PRO A 52 4.75 -4.72 -6.37
C PRO A 52 4.87 -4.91 -4.85
N PHE A 53 3.94 -5.64 -4.21
CA PHE A 53 3.88 -5.78 -2.75
C PHE A 53 3.55 -7.21 -2.25
N ILE A 54 3.45 -8.19 -3.15
CA ILE A 54 3.41 -9.62 -2.81
C ILE A 54 4.65 -10.26 -3.40
N HIS A 55 5.55 -10.77 -2.56
CA HIS A 55 6.81 -11.33 -3.03
C HIS A 55 6.59 -12.62 -3.82
N HIS A 56 7.42 -12.86 -4.84
CA HIS A 56 7.19 -13.98 -5.75
C HIS A 56 7.33 -15.35 -5.06
N THR A 57 8.11 -15.46 -3.99
CA THR A 57 8.23 -16.70 -3.19
C THR A 57 7.14 -16.86 -2.14
N SER A 58 6.38 -15.79 -1.84
CA SER A 58 5.29 -15.87 -0.87
C SER A 58 4.23 -16.88 -1.33
N TYR A 59 3.71 -17.65 -0.38
CA TYR A 59 2.60 -18.59 -0.57
C TYR A 59 2.81 -19.67 -1.65
N ARG A 60 4.06 -19.97 -2.05
CA ARG A 60 4.36 -21.02 -3.04
C ARG A 60 4.36 -22.43 -2.45
N ALA A 61 4.95 -22.58 -1.26
CA ALA A 61 5.09 -23.88 -0.60
C ALA A 61 3.78 -24.33 0.07
N ASP A 62 3.07 -23.38 0.67
CA ASP A 62 1.73 -23.53 1.21
C ASP A 62 0.87 -22.40 0.66
N ILE A 63 -0.33 -22.72 0.18
CA ILE A 63 -1.25 -21.77 -0.46
C ILE A 63 -2.43 -21.56 0.51
N PRO A 64 -2.38 -20.56 1.40
CA PRO A 64 -3.42 -20.39 2.41
C PRO A 64 -4.77 -20.07 1.76
N GLN A 65 -5.86 -20.43 2.44
CA GLN A 65 -7.22 -20.22 1.92
C GLN A 65 -7.47 -18.76 1.48
N GLY A 66 -6.96 -17.77 2.24
CA GLY A 66 -7.11 -16.36 1.90
C GLY A 66 -6.44 -15.99 0.56
N TYR A 67 -5.32 -16.62 0.23
CA TYR A 67 -4.62 -16.41 -1.05
C TYR A 67 -5.31 -17.14 -2.21
N GLN A 68 -5.85 -18.35 -1.96
CA GLN A 68 -6.68 -19.06 -2.93
C GLN A 68 -7.94 -18.25 -3.30
N ASP A 69 -8.63 -17.71 -2.29
CA ASP A 69 -9.81 -16.85 -2.49
C ASP A 69 -9.45 -15.60 -3.30
N LEU A 70 -8.31 -14.97 -2.98
CA LEU A 70 -7.80 -13.79 -3.68
C LEU A 70 -7.50 -14.08 -5.16
N LEU A 71 -6.82 -15.20 -5.47
CA LEU A 71 -6.57 -15.66 -6.83
C LEU A 71 -7.88 -15.91 -7.58
N GLY A 72 -8.82 -16.64 -6.96
CA GLY A 72 -10.10 -17.00 -7.55
C GLY A 72 -10.96 -15.77 -7.87
N VAL A 73 -11.08 -14.82 -6.94
CA VAL A 73 -11.83 -13.57 -7.17
C VAL A 73 -11.18 -12.74 -8.26
N SER A 74 -9.85 -12.62 -8.27
CA SER A 74 -9.13 -11.82 -9.28
C SER A 74 -9.27 -12.41 -10.68
N ALA A 75 -9.15 -13.74 -10.82
CA ALA A 75 -9.36 -14.43 -12.10
C ALA A 75 -10.79 -14.29 -12.61
N MET A 76 -11.78 -14.44 -11.74
CA MET A 76 -13.20 -14.25 -12.09
C MET A 76 -13.51 -12.80 -12.44
N TYR A 77 -12.87 -11.84 -11.77
CA TYR A 77 -13.01 -10.42 -12.09
C TYR A 77 -12.42 -10.07 -13.47
N CYS A 78 -11.29 -10.66 -13.85
CA CYS A 78 -10.70 -10.48 -15.19
C CYS A 78 -11.62 -11.01 -16.31
N GLN A 79 -12.49 -11.97 -16.00
CA GLN A 79 -13.48 -12.55 -16.93
C GLN A 79 -14.89 -11.98 -16.70
N LYS A 80 -15.02 -10.88 -15.96
CA LYS A 80 -16.31 -10.28 -15.65
C LYS A 80 -16.96 -9.69 -16.90
N GLY A 81 -18.22 -10.08 -17.12
CA GLY A 81 -19.13 -9.52 -18.12
C GLY A 81 -20.53 -9.33 -17.55
N PRO A 82 -21.49 -8.84 -18.36
CA PRO A 82 -22.85 -8.56 -17.90
C PRO A 82 -23.54 -9.75 -17.22
N ASP A 83 -23.30 -10.97 -17.72
CA ASP A 83 -23.99 -12.18 -17.26
C ASP A 83 -23.46 -12.71 -15.91
N ASN A 84 -22.19 -12.48 -15.58
CA ASN A 84 -21.56 -13.02 -14.37
C ASN A 84 -21.20 -11.93 -13.34
N GLN A 85 -21.44 -10.65 -13.62
CA GLN A 85 -21.08 -9.53 -12.76
C GLN A 85 -21.57 -9.70 -11.32
N GLN A 86 -22.84 -10.08 -11.12
CA GLN A 86 -23.40 -10.27 -9.78
C GLN A 86 -22.72 -11.43 -9.04
N LEU A 87 -22.37 -12.50 -9.76
CA LEU A 87 -21.67 -13.65 -9.19
C LEU A 87 -20.27 -13.26 -8.72
N VAL A 88 -19.51 -12.55 -9.55
CA VAL A 88 -18.15 -12.07 -9.22
C VAL A 88 -18.16 -11.24 -7.95
N PHE A 89 -19.07 -10.26 -7.85
CA PHE A 89 -19.15 -9.43 -6.66
C PHE A 89 -19.64 -10.20 -5.42
N SER A 90 -20.50 -11.21 -5.59
CA SER A 90 -20.92 -12.08 -4.49
C SER A 90 -19.79 -12.96 -3.98
N MET A 91 -18.89 -13.42 -4.86
CA MET A 91 -17.67 -14.13 -4.47
C MET A 91 -16.75 -13.22 -3.66
N LEU A 92 -16.52 -12.00 -4.13
CA LEU A 92 -15.72 -10.99 -3.43
C LEU A 92 -16.32 -10.67 -2.04
N ASP A 93 -17.64 -10.50 -1.93
CA ASP A 93 -18.34 -10.29 -0.65
C ASP A 93 -18.10 -11.43 0.35
N ARG A 94 -18.16 -12.68 -0.10
CA ARG A 94 -17.91 -13.85 0.74
C ARG A 94 -16.46 -13.91 1.19
N SER A 95 -15.51 -13.62 0.30
CA SER A 95 -14.09 -13.60 0.63
C SER A 95 -13.77 -12.53 1.68
N ILE A 96 -14.30 -11.30 1.52
CA ILE A 96 -14.14 -10.25 2.54
C ILE A 96 -14.76 -10.68 3.88
N SER A 97 -15.99 -11.22 3.86
CA SER A 97 -16.67 -11.64 5.09
C SER A 97 -15.87 -12.70 5.86
N ARG A 98 -15.26 -13.65 5.12
CA ARG A 98 -14.39 -14.67 5.69
C ARG A 98 -13.16 -14.05 6.33
N LEU A 99 -12.45 -13.17 5.62
CA LEU A 99 -11.29 -12.45 6.16
C LEU A 99 -11.62 -11.70 7.45
N ILE A 100 -12.71 -10.92 7.46
CA ILE A 100 -13.14 -10.18 8.64
C ILE A 100 -13.43 -11.12 9.81
N SER A 101 -14.15 -12.22 9.57
CA SER A 101 -14.53 -13.18 10.61
C SER A 101 -13.34 -13.85 11.31
N SER A 102 -12.22 -14.04 10.60
CA SER A 102 -11.01 -14.66 11.16
C SER A 102 -9.99 -13.65 11.72
N SER A 103 -10.19 -12.35 11.48
CA SER A 103 -9.14 -11.34 11.69
C SER A 103 -8.73 -11.05 13.13
N SER A 104 -9.56 -11.41 14.11
CA SER A 104 -9.33 -11.10 15.52
C SER A 104 -8.11 -11.81 16.11
N SER A 105 -7.83 -13.05 15.68
CA SER A 105 -6.75 -13.89 16.23
C SER A 105 -5.50 -13.97 15.35
N TRP A 106 -5.44 -13.21 14.25
CA TRP A 106 -4.34 -13.31 13.29
C TRP A 106 -2.97 -12.94 13.86
N GLY A 107 -1.98 -13.77 13.53
CA GLY A 107 -0.56 -13.41 13.64
C GLY A 107 -0.11 -12.48 12.52
N PHE A 108 1.19 -12.20 12.47
CA PHE A 108 1.78 -11.31 11.45
C PHE A 108 1.50 -11.78 10.00
N GLU A 109 1.71 -13.06 9.70
CA GLU A 109 1.56 -13.62 8.35
C GLU A 109 0.11 -13.54 7.84
N ASP A 110 -0.85 -13.94 8.69
CA ASP A 110 -2.27 -13.89 8.36
C ASP A 110 -2.75 -12.45 8.16
N LEU A 111 -2.25 -11.53 9.00
CA LEU A 111 -2.57 -10.11 8.87
C LEU A 111 -1.96 -9.51 7.60
N LEU A 112 -0.73 -9.89 7.24
CA LEU A 112 -0.09 -9.47 6.00
C LEU A 112 -0.91 -9.93 4.79
N LEU A 113 -1.21 -11.23 4.70
CA LEU A 113 -2.03 -11.79 3.62
C LEU A 113 -3.43 -11.16 3.58
N GLY A 114 -4.08 -11.02 4.74
CA GLY A 114 -5.41 -10.42 4.86
C GLY A 114 -5.43 -8.96 4.40
N THR A 115 -4.41 -8.18 4.76
CA THR A 115 -4.27 -6.78 4.32
C THR A 115 -4.02 -6.70 2.83
N GLN A 116 -3.12 -7.52 2.29
CA GLN A 116 -2.87 -7.62 0.85
C GLN A 116 -4.17 -7.96 0.09
N ALA A 117 -4.89 -9.00 0.51
CA ALA A 117 -6.14 -9.40 -0.13
C ALA A 117 -7.20 -8.28 -0.04
N LEU A 118 -7.31 -7.59 1.09
CA LEU A 118 -8.24 -6.49 1.24
C LEU A 118 -7.91 -5.32 0.31
N ILE A 119 -6.63 -4.97 0.11
CA ILE A 119 -6.19 -3.97 -0.87
C ILE A 119 -6.72 -4.34 -2.27
N PHE A 120 -6.52 -5.58 -2.73
CA PHE A 120 -7.01 -6.04 -4.03
C PHE A 120 -8.54 -5.91 -4.14
N TYR A 121 -9.27 -6.32 -3.11
CA TYR A 121 -10.74 -6.19 -3.10
C TYR A 121 -11.20 -4.73 -3.10
N GLN A 122 -10.48 -3.83 -2.43
CA GLN A 122 -10.76 -2.39 -2.50
C GLN A 122 -10.46 -1.82 -3.89
N ILE A 123 -9.36 -2.20 -4.53
CA ILE A 123 -9.03 -1.79 -5.91
C ILE A 123 -10.18 -2.18 -6.86
N ILE A 124 -10.65 -3.43 -6.78
CA ILE A 124 -11.77 -3.94 -7.57
C ILE A 124 -13.03 -3.10 -7.34
N ARG A 125 -13.34 -2.72 -6.11
CA ARG A 125 -14.60 -2.02 -5.80
C ARG A 125 -14.56 -0.51 -6.06
N LEU A 126 -13.44 0.13 -5.80
CA LEU A 126 -13.31 1.59 -5.90
C LEU A 126 -13.21 2.04 -7.36
N PHE A 127 -12.48 1.27 -8.17
CA PHE A 127 -12.12 1.62 -9.54
C PHE A 127 -12.84 0.77 -10.59
N ASP A 128 -13.91 0.07 -10.24
CA ASP A 128 -14.82 -0.53 -11.19
C ASP A 128 -15.99 0.43 -11.48
N ASP A 129 -16.17 0.78 -12.76
CA ASP A 129 -17.19 1.74 -13.20
C ASP A 129 -18.58 1.11 -13.40
N SER A 130 -18.71 -0.21 -13.27
CA SER A 130 -19.97 -0.94 -13.50
C SER A 130 -20.97 -0.83 -12.34
N SER A 131 -20.55 -0.33 -11.17
CA SER A 131 -21.46 -0.28 -10.00
C SER A 131 -21.10 0.75 -8.93
N ILE A 132 -21.92 1.80 -8.82
CA ILE A 132 -21.89 2.77 -7.70
C ILE A 132 -22.03 2.06 -6.34
N ARG A 133 -22.81 0.97 -6.27
CA ARG A 133 -22.99 0.18 -5.05
C ARG A 133 -21.68 -0.44 -4.55
N GLN A 134 -20.82 -0.89 -5.47
CA GLN A 134 -19.52 -1.47 -5.08
C GLN A 134 -18.60 -0.41 -4.47
N ARG A 135 -18.57 0.79 -5.08
CA ARG A 135 -17.84 1.94 -4.52
C ARG A 135 -18.34 2.30 -3.12
N ALA A 136 -19.66 2.41 -2.93
CA ALA A 136 -20.25 2.69 -1.61
C ALA A 136 -19.93 1.59 -0.56
N ASN A 137 -19.87 0.33 -0.97
CA ASN A 137 -19.47 -0.77 -0.08
C ASN A 137 -17.99 -0.71 0.29
N ALA A 138 -17.11 -0.37 -0.66
CA ALA A 138 -15.69 -0.15 -0.38
C ALA A 138 -15.47 1.02 0.58
N GLU A 139 -16.17 2.14 0.38
CA GLU A 139 -16.09 3.29 1.28
C GLU A 139 -16.39 2.93 2.74
N ARG A 140 -17.38 2.07 2.98
CA ARG A 140 -17.70 1.57 4.34
C ARG A 140 -16.61 0.66 4.92
N GLN A 141 -15.80 0.04 4.07
CA GLN A 141 -14.74 -0.89 4.44
C GLN A 141 -13.36 -0.24 4.55
N LEU A 142 -13.19 1.01 4.11
CA LEU A 142 -11.91 1.73 4.23
C LEU A 142 -11.41 1.79 5.68
N GLY A 143 -12.30 1.95 6.66
CA GLY A 143 -11.92 1.94 8.07
C GLY A 143 -11.34 0.59 8.55
N ILE A 144 -11.74 -0.53 7.91
CA ILE A 144 -11.16 -1.85 8.20
C ILE A 144 -9.75 -1.92 7.61
N LEU A 145 -9.57 -1.45 6.36
CA LEU A 145 -8.27 -1.42 5.71
C LEU A 145 -7.28 -0.55 6.50
N ASP A 146 -7.71 0.62 6.96
CA ASP A 146 -6.90 1.51 7.81
C ASP A 146 -6.48 0.81 9.12
N ALA A 147 -7.43 0.20 9.83
CA ALA A 147 -7.14 -0.54 11.06
C ALA A 147 -6.15 -1.69 10.86
N TRP A 148 -6.29 -2.47 9.77
CA TRP A 148 -5.37 -3.56 9.46
C TRP A 148 -4.00 -3.05 9.03
N THR A 149 -3.94 -1.95 8.30
CA THR A 149 -2.70 -1.28 7.90
C THR A 149 -1.90 -0.83 9.12
N MET A 150 -2.57 -0.15 10.07
CA MET A 150 -1.95 0.30 11.33
C MET A 150 -1.46 -0.88 12.17
N ARG A 151 -2.27 -1.94 12.30
CA ARG A 151 -1.88 -3.15 13.04
C ARG A 151 -0.68 -3.84 12.38
N LEU A 152 -0.65 -3.93 11.06
CA LEU A 152 0.45 -4.53 10.30
C LEU A 152 1.74 -3.73 10.47
N GLN A 153 1.66 -2.40 10.41
CA GLN A 153 2.80 -1.52 10.67
C GLN A 153 3.36 -1.74 12.08
N ASN A 154 2.50 -1.76 13.11
CA ASN A 154 2.91 -1.96 14.51
C ASN A 154 3.51 -3.35 14.75
N MET A 155 2.94 -4.40 14.15
CA MET A 155 3.50 -5.75 14.24
C MET A 155 4.84 -5.84 13.51
N GLY A 156 4.97 -5.23 12.34
CA GLY A 156 6.24 -5.17 11.61
C GLY A 156 7.36 -4.50 12.41
N THR A 157 7.07 -3.39 13.09
CA THR A 157 8.06 -2.76 13.98
C THR A 157 8.45 -3.67 15.13
N ALA A 158 7.51 -4.40 15.74
CA ALA A 158 7.80 -5.33 16.82
C ALA A 158 8.56 -6.59 16.34
N CYS A 159 8.29 -7.07 15.12
CA CYS A 159 8.95 -8.24 14.54
C CYS A 159 10.44 -8.00 14.23
N ARG A 160 10.82 -6.76 13.89
CA ARG A 160 12.22 -6.32 13.76
C ARG A 160 13.01 -6.55 15.06
N ASP A 161 12.35 -6.43 16.21
CA ASP A 161 12.95 -6.57 17.53
C ASP A 161 13.00 -8.04 18.03
N GLY A 162 12.86 -9.03 17.13
CA GLY A 162 13.17 -10.43 17.41
C GLY A 162 11.98 -11.40 17.58
N LEU A 163 10.81 -11.08 17.00
CA LEU A 163 9.57 -11.86 17.22
C LEU A 163 9.18 -12.87 16.10
N LEU A 164 10.02 -13.08 15.09
CA LEU A 164 9.80 -14.13 14.07
C LEU A 164 10.80 -15.29 14.26
N PRO A 165 10.63 -16.15 15.27
CA PRO A 165 11.50 -17.31 15.48
C PRO A 165 11.35 -18.31 14.33
N ASN A 166 12.44 -19.01 13.98
CA ASN A 166 12.51 -20.12 13.03
C ASN A 166 12.46 -19.79 11.52
N ARG A 167 12.74 -18.54 11.10
CA ARG A 167 12.92 -18.21 9.67
C ARG A 167 14.38 -17.98 9.30
N SER A 168 14.73 -18.24 8.04
CA SER A 168 16.03 -17.78 7.51
C SER A 168 16.07 -16.24 7.51
N THR A 169 17.27 -15.66 7.49
CA THR A 169 17.44 -14.19 7.40
C THR A 169 16.74 -13.63 6.16
N TYR A 170 16.78 -14.36 5.04
CA TYR A 170 16.12 -13.96 3.81
C TYR A 170 14.59 -14.05 3.92
N GLU A 171 14.04 -15.13 4.47
CA GLU A 171 12.59 -15.25 4.69
C GLU A 171 12.05 -14.17 5.62
N HIS A 172 12.82 -13.82 6.66
CA HIS A 172 12.50 -12.70 7.54
C HIS A 172 12.51 -11.37 6.78
N TRP A 173 13.56 -11.12 5.98
CA TRP A 173 13.65 -9.92 5.15
C TRP A 173 12.48 -9.80 4.16
N VAL A 174 12.13 -10.88 3.45
CA VAL A 174 10.98 -10.92 2.52
C VAL A 174 9.68 -10.56 3.24
N ALA A 175 9.46 -11.11 4.43
CA ALA A 175 8.27 -10.85 5.23
C ALA A 175 8.18 -9.37 5.64
N MET A 176 9.30 -8.80 6.12
CA MET A 176 9.41 -7.39 6.51
C MET A 176 9.27 -6.43 5.33
N GLU A 177 9.89 -6.74 4.19
CA GLU A 177 9.77 -5.99 2.94
C GLU A 177 8.34 -6.03 2.39
N SER A 178 7.71 -7.20 2.40
CA SER A 178 6.31 -7.36 1.99
C SER A 178 5.37 -6.51 2.86
N ALA A 179 5.58 -6.47 4.18
CA ALA A 179 4.78 -5.64 5.07
C ALA A 179 4.97 -4.14 4.80
N ARG A 180 6.21 -3.66 4.65
CA ARG A 180 6.49 -2.25 4.34
C ARG A 180 5.85 -1.82 3.01
N ARG A 181 6.02 -2.64 1.96
CA ARG A 181 5.39 -2.40 0.64
C ARG A 181 3.87 -2.41 0.72
N THR A 182 3.28 -3.35 1.48
CA THR A 182 1.83 -3.46 1.68
C THR A 182 1.26 -2.24 2.42
N VAL A 183 1.93 -1.78 3.48
CA VAL A 183 1.51 -0.59 4.24
C VAL A 183 1.54 0.65 3.37
N LEU A 184 2.63 0.88 2.61
CA LEU A 184 2.73 2.04 1.73
C LEU A 184 1.67 2.02 0.63
N VAL A 185 1.47 0.88 -0.02
CA VAL A 185 0.42 0.69 -1.04
C VAL A 185 -0.98 0.93 -0.47
N SER A 186 -1.27 0.46 0.74
CA SER A 186 -2.54 0.70 1.41
C SER A 186 -2.79 2.18 1.67
N VAL A 187 -1.81 2.89 2.24
CA VAL A 187 -1.91 4.33 2.51
C VAL A 187 -2.05 5.10 1.20
N MET A 188 -1.35 4.69 0.14
CA MET A 188 -1.43 5.31 -1.19
C MET A 188 -2.78 5.09 -1.86
N LEU A 189 -3.34 3.88 -1.81
CA LEU A 189 -4.68 3.60 -2.32
C LEU A 189 -5.73 4.52 -1.67
N GLN A 190 -5.68 4.65 -0.35
CA GLN A 190 -6.58 5.52 0.41
C GLN A 190 -6.37 7.01 0.09
N ALA A 191 -5.12 7.43 -0.09
CA ALA A 191 -4.76 8.79 -0.48
C ALA A 191 -5.31 9.17 -1.86
N ILE A 192 -5.06 8.32 -2.87
CA ILE A 192 -5.53 8.52 -4.25
C ILE A 192 -7.06 8.53 -4.31
N TYR A 193 -7.70 7.60 -3.61
CA TYR A 193 -9.16 7.59 -3.56
C TYR A 193 -9.72 8.84 -2.85
N SER A 194 -9.08 9.32 -1.78
CA SER A 194 -9.47 10.56 -1.10
C SER A 194 -9.34 11.79 -2.01
N LEU A 195 -8.29 11.85 -2.84
CA LEU A 195 -8.13 12.91 -3.85
C LEU A 195 -9.26 12.87 -4.88
N LEU A 196 -9.57 11.69 -5.42
CA LEU A 196 -10.67 11.52 -6.38
C LEU A 196 -12.03 11.90 -5.80
N LYS A 197 -12.28 11.54 -4.53
CA LYS A 197 -13.58 11.77 -3.88
C LYS A 197 -13.75 13.19 -3.36
N ASN A 198 -12.72 13.72 -2.70
CA ASN A 198 -12.82 14.96 -1.90
C ASN A 198 -11.98 16.12 -2.47
N GLY A 199 -11.11 15.87 -3.45
CA GLY A 199 -10.17 16.85 -3.99
C GLY A 199 -8.94 17.10 -3.12
N PHE A 200 -8.80 16.42 -1.97
CA PHE A 200 -7.64 16.55 -1.09
C PHE A 200 -7.32 15.23 -0.37
N CYS A 201 -6.07 15.09 0.08
CA CYS A 201 -5.58 13.96 0.87
C CYS A 201 -4.99 14.43 2.20
N ARG A 202 -5.32 13.77 3.30
CA ARG A 202 -4.73 14.04 4.64
C ARG A 202 -3.63 13.06 5.03
N SER A 203 -3.43 12.01 4.23
CA SER A 203 -2.49 10.93 4.54
C SER A 203 -1.04 11.27 4.18
N VAL A 204 -0.76 12.43 3.57
CA VAL A 204 0.60 12.74 3.10
C VAL A 204 1.63 12.83 4.24
N PRO A 205 1.34 13.46 5.40
CA PRO A 205 2.28 13.45 6.52
C PRO A 205 2.60 12.03 7.03
N LEU A 206 1.60 11.14 7.07
CA LEU A 206 1.80 9.73 7.42
C LEU A 206 2.64 9.02 6.35
N MET A 207 2.29 9.19 5.07
CA MET A 207 3.00 8.57 3.96
C MET A 207 4.47 8.97 3.93
N ALA A 208 4.76 10.26 4.18
CA ALA A 208 6.11 10.82 4.19
C ALA A 208 7.07 10.16 5.20
N THR A 209 6.57 9.57 6.28
CA THR A 209 7.37 8.93 7.33
C THR A 209 7.51 7.42 7.16
N LEU A 210 6.78 6.81 6.23
CA LEU A 210 6.83 5.36 6.02
C LEU A 210 8.20 4.93 5.50
N PRO A 211 8.74 3.79 5.98
CA PRO A 211 10.05 3.29 5.56
C PRO A 211 9.98 2.66 4.16
N VAL A 212 10.98 3.00 3.33
CA VAL A 212 11.17 2.51 1.97
C VAL A 212 12.60 1.99 1.82
N SER A 213 12.75 0.83 1.19
CA SER A 213 14.06 0.26 0.85
C SER A 213 14.68 1.00 -0.32
N LEU A 214 15.95 1.38 -0.19
CA LEU A 214 16.66 2.07 -1.26
C LEU A 214 16.96 1.18 -2.48
N ASP A 215 17.37 -0.08 -2.25
CA ASP A 215 17.67 -1.00 -3.34
C ASP A 215 16.45 -1.88 -3.67
N GLY A 216 15.63 -1.39 -4.61
CA GLY A 216 14.49 -2.13 -5.13
C GLY A 216 14.87 -3.45 -5.82
N LYS A 217 16.12 -3.59 -6.31
CA LYS A 217 16.57 -4.79 -7.05
C LYS A 217 16.51 -6.04 -6.19
N LEU A 218 16.70 -5.89 -4.88
CA LEU A 218 16.68 -7.00 -3.94
C LEU A 218 15.34 -7.74 -3.93
N TRP A 219 14.22 -7.06 -4.25
CA TRP A 219 12.86 -7.63 -4.25
C TRP A 219 12.66 -8.78 -5.23
N GLY A 220 13.46 -8.85 -6.29
CA GLY A 220 13.35 -9.90 -7.31
C GLY A 220 14.37 -11.02 -7.18
N LEU A 221 15.27 -10.97 -6.19
CA LEU A 221 16.38 -11.91 -6.08
C LEU A 221 15.96 -13.22 -5.40
N SER A 222 16.62 -14.33 -5.77
CA SER A 222 16.60 -15.55 -4.96
C SER A 222 17.38 -15.35 -3.66
N GLU A 223 17.19 -16.25 -2.70
CA GLU A 223 17.93 -16.24 -1.42
C GLU A 223 19.45 -16.19 -1.62
N ASP A 224 20.00 -17.02 -2.51
CA ASP A 224 21.44 -17.04 -2.82
C ASP A 224 21.94 -15.71 -3.37
N ASN A 225 21.20 -15.12 -4.32
CA ASN A 225 21.58 -13.85 -4.95
C ASN A 225 21.42 -12.68 -3.97
N TRP A 226 20.40 -12.73 -3.11
CA TRP A 226 20.21 -11.75 -2.05
C TRP A 226 21.38 -11.82 -1.07
N TRP A 227 21.79 -13.02 -0.64
CA TRP A 227 22.93 -13.19 0.25
C TRP A 227 24.24 -12.67 -0.35
N GLN A 228 24.48 -12.92 -1.64
CA GLN A 228 25.63 -12.38 -2.36
C GLN A 228 25.62 -10.85 -2.40
N ALA A 229 24.45 -10.23 -2.54
CA ALA A 229 24.31 -8.78 -2.61
C ALA A 229 24.42 -8.09 -1.24
N THR A 230 23.90 -8.72 -0.17
CA THR A 230 23.74 -8.07 1.15
C THR A 230 24.72 -8.58 2.20
N SER A 231 25.40 -9.70 1.97
CA SER A 231 26.14 -10.44 2.99
C SER A 231 25.30 -10.75 4.24
N GLY A 232 23.98 -10.88 4.08
CA GLY A 232 23.05 -11.16 5.17
C GLY A 232 22.62 -9.95 6.00
N ALA A 233 23.02 -8.73 5.62
CA ALA A 233 22.59 -7.51 6.30
C ALA A 233 21.24 -7.01 5.74
N GLU A 234 20.40 -6.44 6.62
CA GLU A 234 19.21 -5.73 6.17
C GLU A 234 19.61 -4.45 5.43
N ASN A 235 18.84 -4.11 4.41
CA ASN A 235 19.11 -3.00 3.51
C ASN A 235 18.89 -1.63 4.17
N ASP A 236 19.56 -0.59 3.65
CA ASP A 236 19.34 0.80 4.10
C ASP A 236 17.88 1.22 3.86
N LEU A 237 17.19 1.55 4.94
CA LEU A 237 15.84 2.10 4.92
C LEU A 237 15.91 3.62 5.02
N VAL A 238 15.12 4.29 4.18
CA VAL A 238 14.88 5.73 4.24
C VAL A 238 13.39 5.99 4.40
N THR A 239 13.03 7.19 4.85
CA THR A 239 11.63 7.61 4.80
C THR A 239 11.19 7.81 3.35
N TYR A 240 9.90 7.64 3.07
CA TYR A 240 9.34 7.91 1.74
C TYR A 240 9.68 9.33 1.24
N ARG A 241 9.67 10.33 2.14
CA ARG A 241 10.09 11.69 1.79
C ARG A 241 11.56 11.76 1.34
N GLU A 242 12.46 11.08 2.03
CA GLU A 242 13.88 11.02 1.63
C GLU A 242 14.04 10.25 0.32
N TYR A 243 13.27 9.18 0.11
CA TYR A 243 13.25 8.42 -1.14
C TYR A 243 12.86 9.30 -2.33
N VAL A 244 11.75 10.04 -2.23
CA VAL A 244 11.28 10.99 -3.28
C VAL A 244 12.29 12.11 -3.48
N LYS A 245 12.92 12.62 -2.40
CA LYS A 245 13.96 13.64 -2.52
C LYS A 245 15.16 13.13 -3.30
N LYS A 246 15.65 11.92 -3.01
CA LYS A 246 16.76 11.29 -3.74
C LYS A 246 16.45 11.14 -5.23
N TRP A 247 15.23 10.68 -5.56
CA TRP A 247 14.76 10.64 -6.94
C TRP A 247 14.80 12.04 -7.60
N SER A 248 14.27 13.05 -6.92
CA SER A 248 14.20 14.43 -7.43
C SER A 248 15.59 15.07 -7.62
N ASP A 249 16.54 14.69 -6.77
CA ASP A 249 17.94 15.14 -6.85
C ASP A 249 18.72 14.41 -7.95
N GLY A 250 18.13 13.38 -8.58
CA GLY A 250 18.72 12.61 -9.68
C GLY A 250 19.59 11.44 -9.24
N ASP A 251 19.42 10.95 -8.00
CA ASP A 251 20.13 9.76 -7.52
C ASP A 251 19.77 8.55 -8.42
N PRO A 252 20.74 7.65 -8.71
CA PRO A 252 20.52 6.48 -9.55
C PRO A 252 19.74 5.40 -8.80
N LEU A 253 18.44 5.61 -8.60
CA LEU A 253 17.52 4.66 -7.99
C LEU A 253 17.05 3.63 -9.03
N GLN A 254 16.89 2.38 -8.59
CA GLN A 254 16.23 1.37 -9.42
C GLN A 254 14.73 1.64 -9.45
N ILE A 255 14.16 1.80 -10.65
CA ILE A 255 12.74 2.03 -10.82
C ILE A 255 12.08 0.81 -11.45
N ASP A 256 11.41 0.01 -10.62
CA ASP A 256 10.57 -1.11 -11.05
C ASP A 256 9.08 -0.79 -10.80
N ALA A 257 8.24 -1.83 -10.80
CA ALA A 257 6.80 -1.67 -10.76
C ALA A 257 6.28 -0.97 -9.49
N TYR A 258 6.92 -1.22 -8.35
CA TYR A 258 6.59 -0.63 -7.05
C TYR A 258 7.08 0.81 -6.96
N GLU A 259 8.34 1.05 -7.32
CA GLU A 259 8.97 2.38 -7.26
C GLU A 259 8.25 3.35 -8.20
N THR A 260 7.86 2.89 -9.40
CA THR A 260 6.98 3.63 -10.32
C THR A 260 5.63 3.95 -9.69
N MET A 261 5.01 2.98 -9.00
CA MET A 261 3.70 3.16 -8.37
C MET A 261 3.76 4.25 -7.31
N ILE A 262 4.84 4.31 -6.53
CA ILE A 262 4.97 5.26 -5.43
C ILE A 262 5.48 6.64 -5.86
N LEU A 263 6.37 6.73 -6.86
CA LEU A 263 6.92 8.02 -7.30
C LEU A 263 5.93 8.84 -8.13
N VAL A 264 5.15 8.22 -9.03
CA VAL A 264 4.27 8.96 -9.93
C VAL A 264 3.15 9.69 -9.18
N ALA A 265 2.76 9.21 -8.00
CA ALA A 265 1.78 9.87 -7.15
C ALA A 265 2.29 11.19 -6.54
N CYS A 266 3.58 11.54 -6.66
CA CYS A 266 4.18 12.66 -5.92
C CYS A 266 5.08 13.59 -6.75
N GLU A 267 5.35 13.32 -8.02
CA GLU A 267 6.21 14.20 -8.83
C GLU A 267 5.43 15.33 -9.53
N HIS A 268 6.11 16.33 -10.09
CA HIS A 268 5.53 17.37 -10.96
C HIS A 268 5.96 17.21 -12.43
N ASN A 269 6.83 16.25 -12.75
CA ASN A 269 7.44 16.12 -14.06
C ASN A 269 7.03 14.81 -14.75
N ALA A 270 5.79 14.75 -15.23
CA ALA A 270 5.36 13.75 -16.22
C ALA A 270 6.07 13.89 -17.59
N ALA A 271 7.13 14.69 -17.69
CA ALA A 271 7.85 14.99 -18.93
C ALA A 271 9.14 14.16 -19.14
N ARG A 272 9.40 13.15 -18.32
CA ARG A 272 10.61 12.30 -18.41
C ARG A 272 10.38 10.79 -18.39
N MET A 273 9.14 10.34 -18.54
CA MET A 273 8.83 8.92 -18.83
C MET A 273 8.57 8.71 -20.31
#